data_AF-A0A927B9V2-F1
#
_entry.id   AF-A0A927B9V2-F1
#
_cell.length_a   1.000
_cell.length_b   1.000
_cell.length_c   1.000
_cell.angle_alpha   90.00
_cell.angle_beta   90.00
_cell.angle_gamma   90.00
#
_symmetry.space_group_name_H-M   'P 1'
#
loop_
_entity.id
_entity.type
_entity.pdbx_description
1 polymer ?
#
loop_
_entity_poly.entity_id
_entity_poly.type
_entity_poly.pdbx_seq_one_letter_code
_entity_poly.pdbx_strand_id
1 'polypeptide(L)'
;MKSLILGLSFFSMGILSASAQTAQVNSSATNPTNAEQEIITLSKDKWQWMADKNVDKLAGLFDDKAKFVHMSGTWKKDEELDIIKTGSIWYKQADVHDTAVELFGNNTAIIWIGPISMIQATKGE
;
A
#
# COMPACT_ATOMS: atom_id res chain seq x y z
N MET A 1 -66.04 22.90 24.48
CA MET A 1 -64.98 23.93 24.59
C MET A 1 -63.87 23.56 23.62
N LYS A 2 -63.49 24.50 22.76
CA LYS A 2 -62.56 24.32 21.64
C LYS A 2 -61.13 24.27 22.19
N SER A 3 -60.32 23.29 21.79
CA SER A 3 -58.87 23.36 21.92
C SER A 3 -58.24 23.20 20.56
N LEU A 4 -57.61 24.29 20.11
CA LEU A 4 -56.67 24.35 19.01
C LEU A 4 -55.32 23.82 19.49
N ILE A 5 -54.69 22.92 18.72
CA ILE A 5 -53.24 22.81 18.67
C ILE A 5 -52.84 22.66 17.19
N LEU A 6 -52.25 23.72 16.64
CA LEU A 6 -51.47 23.70 15.40
C LEU A 6 -50.16 22.96 15.68
N GLY A 7 -49.84 21.94 14.88
CA GLY A 7 -48.51 21.32 14.83
C GLY A 7 -48.28 20.84 13.40
N LEU A 8 -47.49 21.54 12.60
CA LEU A 8 -46.03 21.46 12.45
C LEU A 8 -45.71 20.70 11.16
N SER A 9 -45.38 21.47 10.13
CA SER A 9 -44.97 20.99 8.80
C SER A 9 -43.83 19.98 8.90
N PHE A 10 -44.06 18.76 8.42
CA PHE A 10 -43.00 17.81 8.09
C PHE A 10 -42.70 17.93 6.59
N PHE A 11 -41.63 18.64 6.27
CA PHE A 11 -41.07 18.71 4.93
C PHE A 11 -40.16 17.49 4.74
N SER A 12 -40.65 16.48 4.03
CA SER A 12 -39.91 15.24 3.75
C SER A 12 -38.82 15.51 2.72
N MET A 13 -37.62 15.89 3.17
CA MET A 13 -36.43 15.92 2.32
C MET A 13 -35.89 14.49 2.18
N GLY A 14 -36.16 13.84 1.06
CA GLY A 14 -35.65 12.51 0.74
C GLY A 14 -34.13 12.56 0.51
N ILE A 15 -33.36 11.96 1.42
CA ILE A 15 -31.92 11.74 1.23
C ILE A 15 -31.76 10.45 0.42
N LEU A 16 -31.43 10.57 -0.86
CA LEU A 16 -30.88 9.46 -1.64
C LEU A 16 -29.54 9.05 -1.02
N SER A 17 -29.54 7.96 -0.26
CA SER A 17 -28.31 7.31 0.19
C SER A 17 -27.85 6.37 -0.92
N ALA A 18 -26.94 6.84 -1.78
CA ALA A 18 -26.21 5.95 -2.67
C ALA A 18 -25.21 5.14 -1.85
N SER A 19 -25.55 3.89 -1.53
CA SER A 19 -24.56 2.94 -1.04
C SER A 19 -23.80 2.39 -2.24
N ALA A 20 -22.55 2.83 -2.41
CA ALA A 20 -21.60 2.12 -3.24
C ALA A 20 -21.28 0.80 -2.53
N GLN A 21 -21.95 -0.28 -2.95
CA GLN A 21 -21.69 -1.61 -2.42
C GLN A 21 -20.37 -2.11 -3.04
N THR A 22 -19.27 -1.99 -2.30
CA THR A 22 -18.02 -2.65 -2.65
C THR A 22 -18.27 -4.15 -2.63
N ALA A 23 -18.07 -4.81 -3.77
CA ALA A 23 -18.10 -6.26 -3.84
C ALA A 23 -17.09 -6.83 -2.84
N GLN A 24 -17.59 -7.53 -1.83
CA GLN A 24 -16.80 -8.32 -0.90
C GLN A 24 -16.18 -9.47 -1.71
N VAL A 25 -14.90 -9.31 -2.08
CA VAL A 25 -14.10 -10.41 -2.62
C VAL A 25 -13.94 -11.41 -1.48
N ASN A 26 -14.76 -12.45 -1.50
CA ASN A 26 -14.56 -13.62 -0.65
C ASN A 26 -13.35 -14.39 -1.18
N SER A 27 -12.15 -13.95 -0.81
CA SER A 27 -10.94 -14.73 -1.02
C SER A 27 -10.98 -15.95 -0.11
N SER A 28 -11.34 -17.10 -0.67
CA SER A 28 -11.12 -18.40 -0.05
C SER A 28 -9.62 -18.52 0.24
N ALA A 29 -9.23 -18.35 1.50
CA ALA A 29 -7.83 -18.36 1.93
C ALA A 29 -7.18 -19.72 1.64
N THR A 30 -6.56 -19.82 0.47
CA THR A 30 -5.67 -20.92 0.12
C THR A 30 -4.29 -20.55 0.65
N ASN A 31 -3.62 -21.47 1.34
CA ASN A 31 -2.26 -21.21 1.80
C ASN A 31 -1.35 -20.90 0.60
N PRO A 32 -0.45 -19.90 0.69
CA PRO A 32 0.47 -19.60 -0.40
C PRO A 32 1.37 -20.81 -0.68
N THR A 33 1.66 -21.02 -1.96
CA THR A 33 2.70 -21.93 -2.43
C THR A 33 4.06 -21.49 -1.89
N ASN A 34 5.06 -22.39 -1.90
CA ASN A 34 6.42 -22.05 -1.46
C ASN A 34 7.00 -20.87 -2.27
N ALA A 35 6.76 -20.83 -3.58
CA ALA A 35 7.21 -19.73 -4.43
C ALA A 35 6.54 -18.40 -4.07
N GLU A 36 5.22 -18.39 -3.84
CA GLU A 36 4.52 -17.19 -3.37
C GLU A 36 5.04 -16.75 -2.00
N GLN A 37 5.30 -17.70 -1.10
CA GLN A 37 5.84 -17.40 0.23
C GLN A 37 7.24 -16.80 0.17
N GLU A 38 8.10 -17.26 -0.73
CA GLU A 38 9.42 -16.65 -0.99
C GLU A 38 9.29 -15.21 -1.48
N ILE A 39 8.38 -14.93 -2.43
CA ILE A 39 8.11 -13.57 -2.93
C ILE A 39 7.54 -12.67 -1.83
N ILE A 40 6.64 -13.17 -0.99
CA ILE A 40 6.09 -12.43 0.16
C ILE A 40 7.21 -12.07 1.13
N THR A 41 8.08 -13.02 1.46
CA THR A 41 9.23 -12.78 2.36
C THR A 41 10.18 -11.74 1.76
N LEU A 42 10.54 -11.88 0.49
CA LEU A 42 11.42 -10.93 -0.20
C LEU A 42 10.84 -9.51 -0.23
N SER A 43 9.52 -9.39 -0.42
CA SER A 43 8.83 -8.10 -0.36
C SER A 43 8.92 -7.46 1.02
N LYS A 44 8.71 -8.23 2.10
CA LYS A 44 8.87 -7.75 3.48
C LYS A 44 10.29 -7.32 3.76
N ASP A 45 11.27 -8.13 3.36
CA ASP A 45 12.69 -7.82 3.50
C ASP A 45 13.05 -6.54 2.75
N LYS A 46 12.54 -6.33 1.53
CA LYS A 46 12.73 -5.09 0.78
C LYS A 46 12.24 -3.87 1.58
N TRP A 47 11.06 -3.92 2.18
CA TRP A 47 10.53 -2.83 3.01
C TRP A 47 11.42 -2.56 4.22
N GLN A 48 11.89 -3.61 4.88
CA GLN A 48 12.83 -3.49 6.00
C GLN A 48 14.16 -2.86 5.55
N TRP A 49 14.72 -3.29 4.41
CA TRP A 49 15.97 -2.72 3.89
C TRP A 49 15.83 -1.26 3.49
N MET A 50 14.66 -0.83 2.98
CA MET A 50 14.38 0.58 2.74
C MET A 50 14.32 1.37 4.05
N ALA A 51 13.71 0.81 5.10
CA ALA A 51 13.68 1.42 6.43
C ALA A 51 15.07 1.52 7.07
N ASP A 52 15.91 0.51 6.88
CA ASP A 52 17.29 0.47 7.38
C ASP A 52 18.28 1.26 6.50
N LYS A 53 17.81 1.83 5.37
CA LYS A 53 18.65 2.44 4.32
C LYS A 53 19.77 1.52 3.83
N ASN A 54 19.52 0.21 3.80
CA ASN A 54 20.49 -0.81 3.39
C ASN A 54 20.61 -0.91 1.87
N VAL A 55 21.32 0.06 1.29
CA VAL A 55 21.49 0.16 -0.17
C VAL A 55 22.26 -1.00 -0.78
N ASP A 56 23.11 -1.70 -0.02
CA ASP A 56 23.86 -2.84 -0.54
C ASP A 56 22.94 -4.02 -0.88
N LYS A 57 21.95 -4.29 0.00
CA LYS A 57 20.92 -5.31 -0.27
C LYS A 57 19.99 -4.88 -1.41
N LEU A 58 19.58 -3.61 -1.41
CA LEU A 58 18.67 -3.08 -2.43
C LEU A 58 19.32 -3.05 -3.82
N ALA A 59 20.61 -2.71 -3.91
CA ALA A 59 21.35 -2.70 -5.17
C ALA A 59 21.44 -4.08 -5.83
N GLY A 60 21.52 -5.16 -5.02
CA GLY A 60 21.47 -6.54 -5.50
C GLY A 60 20.06 -7.01 -5.86
N LEU A 61 19.01 -6.42 -5.28
CA LEU A 61 17.62 -6.73 -5.58
C LEU A 61 17.12 -6.06 -6.86
N PHE A 62 17.51 -4.80 -7.08
CA PHE A 62 17.00 -3.99 -8.18
C PHE A 62 17.74 -4.27 -9.50
N ASP A 63 17.01 -4.59 -10.55
CA ASP A 63 17.56 -4.68 -11.92
C ASP A 63 18.08 -3.30 -12.37
N ASP A 64 19.15 -3.26 -13.15
CA ASP A 64 19.75 -2.00 -13.64
C ASP A 64 18.79 -1.17 -14.52
N LYS A 65 17.77 -1.82 -15.11
CA LYS A 65 16.73 -1.16 -15.90
C LYS A 65 15.52 -0.75 -15.07
N ALA A 66 15.46 -1.05 -13.76
CA ALA A 66 14.35 -0.72 -12.89
C ALA A 66 13.93 0.76 -12.97
N LYS A 67 12.63 0.99 -12.81
CA LYS A 67 11.98 2.31 -12.81
C LYS A 67 11.07 2.40 -11.60
N PHE A 68 11.24 3.46 -10.81
CA PHE A 68 10.51 3.68 -9.57
C PHE A 68 9.59 4.88 -9.77
N VAL A 69 8.29 4.64 -9.67
CA VAL A 69 7.26 5.66 -9.87
C VAL A 69 6.81 6.16 -8.51
N HIS A 70 6.98 7.46 -8.26
CA HIS A 70 6.44 8.12 -7.08
C HIS A 70 5.48 9.23 -7.51
N MET A 71 4.73 9.80 -6.56
CA MET A 71 3.74 10.85 -6.87
C MET A 71 4.35 12.08 -7.56
N SER A 72 5.62 12.39 -7.31
CA SER A 72 6.32 13.56 -7.84
C SER A 72 7.19 13.29 -9.08
N GLY A 73 7.32 12.03 -9.53
CA GLY A 73 8.19 11.71 -10.65
C GLY A 73 8.49 10.24 -10.86
N THR A 74 9.50 9.96 -11.70
CA THR A 74 9.99 8.60 -11.94
C THR A 74 11.51 8.61 -11.95
N TRP A 75 12.11 7.66 -11.23
CA TRP A 75 13.56 7.55 -11.04
C TRP A 75 14.10 6.23 -11.57
N LYS A 76 15.37 6.23 -11.96
CA LYS A 76 16.14 5.01 -12.26
C LYS A 76 16.77 4.46 -10.98
N LYS A 77 17.33 3.24 -11.05
CA LYS A 77 17.97 2.54 -9.93
C LYS A 77 18.96 3.41 -9.14
N ASP A 78 19.92 4.04 -9.82
CA ASP A 78 20.96 4.81 -9.12
C ASP A 78 20.38 5.99 -8.34
N GLU A 79 19.39 6.68 -8.92
CA GLU A 79 18.72 7.81 -8.26
C GLU A 79 17.85 7.35 -7.09
N GLU A 80 17.13 6.24 -7.23
CA GLU A 80 16.34 5.64 -6.14
C GLU A 80 17.24 5.25 -4.95
N LEU A 81 18.38 4.60 -5.24
CA LEU A 81 19.34 4.21 -4.20
C LEU A 81 19.94 5.43 -3.49
N ASP A 82 20.22 6.52 -4.22
CA ASP A 82 20.70 7.77 -3.61
C ASP A 82 19.63 8.43 -2.73
N ILE A 83 18.37 8.44 -3.15
CA ILE A 83 17.24 8.93 -2.35
C ILE A 83 17.14 8.17 -1.03
N ILE A 84 17.21 6.84 -1.08
CA ILE A 84 17.16 5.97 0.11
C ILE A 84 18.39 6.21 0.99
N LYS A 85 19.59 6.27 0.41
CA LYS A 85 20.85 6.48 1.13
C LYS A 85 20.87 7.81 1.88
N THR A 86 20.46 8.88 1.20
CA THR A 86 20.44 10.24 1.76
C THR A 86 19.29 10.44 2.74
N GLY A 87 18.29 9.56 2.71
CA GLY A 87 17.07 9.70 3.49
C GLY A 87 16.19 10.86 3.04
N SER A 88 16.33 11.32 1.78
CA SER A 88 15.52 12.40 1.21
C SER A 88 14.04 12.03 1.19
N ILE A 89 13.73 10.75 0.99
CA ILE A 89 12.44 10.12 1.24
C ILE A 89 12.71 8.89 2.09
N TRP A 90 12.31 8.91 3.35
CA TRP A 90 12.64 7.84 4.28
C TRP A 90 11.48 7.53 5.22
N TYR A 91 11.00 6.30 5.12
CA TYR A 91 10.10 5.69 6.09
C TYR A 91 10.93 4.75 6.95
N LYS A 92 11.12 5.08 8.22
CA LYS A 92 11.91 4.27 9.16
C LYS A 92 11.17 3.01 9.64
N GLN A 93 9.90 2.88 9.28
CA GLN A 93 9.07 1.70 9.52
C GLN A 93 8.00 1.60 8.45
N ALA A 94 7.72 0.39 7.99
CA ALA A 94 6.69 0.07 7.01
C ALA A 94 6.04 -1.28 7.35
N ASP A 95 4.79 -1.24 7.82
CA ASP A 95 4.00 -2.42 8.19
C ASP A 95 2.97 -2.73 7.10
N VAL A 96 3.18 -3.83 6.39
CA VAL A 96 2.26 -4.31 5.32
C VAL A 96 1.20 -5.21 5.95
N HIS A 97 -0.07 -4.82 5.82
CA HIS A 97 -1.19 -5.54 6.44
C HIS A 97 -1.77 -6.66 5.59
N ASP A 98 -1.64 -6.55 4.26
CA ASP A 98 -2.18 -7.52 3.32
C ASP A 98 -1.28 -7.64 2.08
N THR A 99 -1.22 -8.82 1.47
CA THR A 99 -0.39 -9.07 0.28
C THR A 99 -1.00 -10.13 -0.63
N ALA A 100 -1.34 -9.68 -1.85
CA ALA A 100 -1.58 -10.44 -3.08
C ALA A 100 -0.28 -10.89 -3.78
N VAL A 101 -0.11 -12.17 -4.15
CA VAL A 101 0.90 -12.56 -5.15
C VAL A 101 0.22 -13.31 -6.29
N GLU A 102 0.57 -12.95 -7.52
CA GLU A 102 0.23 -13.70 -8.72
C GLU A 102 1.53 -14.05 -9.47
N LEU A 103 1.72 -15.35 -9.74
CA LEU A 103 2.83 -15.84 -10.54
C LEU A 103 2.42 -15.86 -12.01
N PHE A 104 3.26 -15.28 -12.87
CA PHE A 104 3.04 -15.21 -14.31
C PHE A 104 4.22 -15.84 -15.06
N GLY A 105 3.93 -16.87 -15.86
CA GLY A 105 4.97 -17.66 -16.52
C GLY A 105 5.90 -18.35 -15.51
N ASN A 106 7.17 -18.50 -15.88
CA ASN A 106 8.14 -19.22 -15.05
C ASN A 106 9.01 -18.32 -14.16
N ASN A 107 9.04 -17.01 -14.40
CA ASN A 107 10.04 -16.10 -13.84
C ASN A 107 9.50 -14.71 -13.47
N THR A 108 8.19 -14.50 -13.51
CA THR A 108 7.59 -13.21 -13.19
C THR A 108 6.58 -13.39 -12.05
N ALA A 109 6.63 -12.48 -11.09
CA ALA A 109 5.63 -12.38 -10.03
C ALA A 109 5.09 -10.93 -10.01
N ILE A 110 3.79 -10.80 -9.86
CA ILE A 110 3.10 -9.55 -9.58
C ILE A 110 2.73 -9.58 -8.10
N ILE A 111 3.06 -8.52 -7.39
CA ILE A 111 2.75 -8.37 -5.98
C ILE A 111 1.87 -7.15 -5.75
N TRP A 112 0.74 -7.35 -5.10
CA TRP A 112 -0.11 -6.29 -4.58
C TRP A 112 0.08 -6.22 -3.08
N ILE A 113 0.57 -5.09 -2.60
CA ILE A 113 0.52 -4.77 -1.18
C ILE A 113 -0.79 -4.01 -0.91
N GLY A 114 -1.54 -4.48 0.09
CA GLY A 114 -2.75 -3.83 0.55
C GLY A 114 -2.42 -2.61 1.42
N PRO A 115 -3.23 -2.30 2.45
CA PRO A 115 -2.92 -1.22 3.38
C PRO A 115 -1.51 -1.37 3.94
N ILE A 116 -0.76 -0.27 3.92
CA ILE A 116 0.57 -0.19 4.51
C ILE A 116 0.58 0.98 5.50
N SER A 117 1.02 0.73 6.72
CA SER A 117 1.26 1.78 7.72
C SER A 117 2.74 2.14 7.67
N MET A 118 3.04 3.43 7.48
CA MET A 118 4.43 3.89 7.41
C MET A 118 4.69 5.01 8.39
N ILE A 119 5.87 4.98 9.02
CA ILE A 119 6.35 6.05 9.89
C ILE A 119 7.45 6.78 9.15
N GLN A 120 7.19 8.03 8.76
CA GLN A 120 8.20 8.87 8.12
C GLN A 120 9.26 9.28 9.15
N ALA A 121 10.52 9.20 8.76
CA ALA A 121 11.61 9.69 9.57
C ALA A 121 11.61 11.22 9.60
N THR A 122 11.99 11.79 10.74
CA THR A 122 12.13 13.24 10.90
C THR A 122 13.57 13.67 10.77
N LYS A 123 13.78 14.93 10.41
CA LYS A 123 15.11 15.50 10.25
C LYS A 123 15.87 15.43 11.57
N GLY A 124 16.96 14.67 11.61
CA GLY A 124 17.82 14.50 12.79
C GLY A 124 17.84 13.08 13.39
N GLU A 125 17.03 12.18 12.85
CA GLU A 125 17.15 10.71 13.03
C GLU A 125 18.14 10.11 12.02
#